data_AF-A0A3E3DWI7-F1
#
_entry.id   AF-A0A3E3DWI7-F1
#
_cell.length_a   1.000
_cell.length_b   1.000
_cell.length_c   1.000
_cell.angle_alpha   90.00
_cell.angle_beta   90.00
_cell.angle_gamma   90.00
#
_symmetry.space_group_name_H-M   'P 1'
#
loop_
_entity.id
_entity.type
_entity.pdbx_description
1 polymer ?
#
loop_
_entity_poly.entity_id
_entity_poly.type
_entity_poly.pdbx_seq_one_letter_code
_entity_poly.pdbx_strand_id
1 'polypeptide(L)'
;MNRFTLIVLTALLMILLIVILYFSLSTLFAKIKNAIFNIKIKKFIIAVTESFDNLSHGKFPQSETIEFICLNINKDKEMKDLFYKKAEEVLTDTDHETITRKFMDEINNKINHNVSFIYEDSYSDDLNDLITITASYDIKDEKANEFLLNCLKNNSKRIRTHAFSVISLRGDINTFAKAVVITCDKLADYSFEEIKTALNKFKDRKILLPVLKRLKDETDNIKLKLTLRDYLES
;
A
#
# COMPACT_ATOMS: atom_id res chain seq x y z
N MET A 1 12.50 61.16 24.38
CA MET A 1 11.77 60.04 23.75
C MET A 1 10.40 59.93 24.41
N ASN A 2 9.29 60.06 23.66
CA ASN A 2 7.96 60.04 24.25
C ASN A 2 7.58 58.61 24.68
N ARG A 3 6.80 58.44 25.75
CA ARG A 3 6.39 57.15 26.34
C ARG A 3 5.82 56.19 25.30
N PHE A 4 5.08 56.70 24.32
CA PHE A 4 4.53 55.93 23.21
C PHE A 4 5.64 55.24 22.38
N THR A 5 6.67 55.99 21.98
CA THR A 5 7.85 55.47 21.26
C THR A 5 8.56 54.36 22.04
N LEU A 6 8.67 54.51 23.37
CA LEU A 6 9.31 53.50 24.22
C LEU A 6 8.48 52.21 24.26
N ILE A 7 7.15 52.31 24.38
CA ILE A 7 6.23 51.16 24.38
C ILE A 7 6.27 50.42 23.04
N VAL A 8 6.26 51.16 21.92
CA VAL A 8 6.35 50.57 20.59
C VAL A 8 7.69 49.86 20.39
N LEU A 9 8.79 50.46 20.83
CA LEU A 9 10.12 49.88 20.71
C LEU A 9 10.26 48.61 21.56
N THR A 10 9.74 48.59 22.79
CA THR A 10 9.78 47.39 23.64
C THR A 10 8.89 46.28 23.08
N ALA A 11 7.73 46.60 22.54
CA ALA A 11 6.86 45.62 21.87
C ALA A 11 7.55 45.00 20.64
N LEU A 12 8.19 45.82 19.80
CA LEU A 12 8.95 45.34 18.64
C LEU A 12 10.13 44.44 19.07
N LEU A 13 10.84 44.81 20.13
CA LEU A 13 11.94 44.01 20.67
C LEU A 13 11.45 42.65 21.20
N MET A 14 10.32 42.63 21.89
CA MET A 14 9.70 41.39 22.39
C MET A 14 9.25 40.48 21.25
N ILE A 15 8.63 41.02 20.20
CA ILE A 15 8.25 40.26 19.01
C ILE A 15 9.50 39.67 18.34
N LEU A 16 10.55 40.47 18.17
CA LEU A 16 11.82 40.00 17.59
C LEU A 16 12.42 38.84 18.40
N LEU A 17 12.43 38.96 19.73
CA LEU A 17 12.92 37.89 20.63
C LEU A 17 12.09 36.61 20.50
N ILE A 18 10.76 36.72 20.41
CA ILE A 18 9.87 35.57 20.22
C ILE A 18 10.17 34.87 18.88
N VAL A 19 10.36 35.63 17.81
CA VAL A 19 10.69 35.08 16.47
C VAL A 19 12.04 34.36 16.49
N ILE A 20 13.07 34.95 17.12
CA ILE A 20 14.39 34.33 17.26
C ILE A 20 14.30 33.04 18.10
N LEU A 21 13.55 33.08 19.20
CA LEU A 21 13.34 31.93 20.07
C LEU A 21 12.62 30.80 19.31
N TYR A 22 11.57 31.13 18.57
CA TYR A 22 10.83 30.19 17.74
C TYR A 22 11.72 29.49 16.72
N PHE A 23 12.55 30.24 15.99
CA PHE A 23 13.44 29.67 14.99
C PHE A 23 14.52 28.78 15.63
N SER A 24 15.07 29.22 16.76
CA SER A 24 16.06 28.44 17.53
C SER A 24 15.47 27.13 18.06
N LEU A 25 14.25 27.16 18.60
CA LEU A 25 13.54 25.96 19.06
C LEU A 25 13.22 25.01 17.90
N SER A 26 12.72 25.55 16.79
CA SER A 26 12.38 24.78 15.58
C SER A 26 13.60 24.00 15.06
N THR A 27 14.75 24.66 14.95
CA THR A 27 15.99 23.99 14.51
C THR A 27 16.48 22.94 15.50
N LEU A 28 16.33 23.17 16.80
CA LEU A 28 16.67 22.19 17.84
C LEU A 28 15.77 20.95 17.76
N PHE A 29 14.45 21.13 17.64
CA PHE A 29 13.50 20.03 17.48
C PHE A 29 13.78 19.21 16.21
N ALA A 30 14.14 19.87 15.10
CA ALA A 30 14.55 19.19 13.88
C ALA A 30 15.79 18.30 14.11
N LYS A 31 16.82 18.81 14.81
CA LYS A 31 18.03 18.03 15.15
C LYS A 31 17.71 16.83 16.05
N ILE A 32 16.88 17.02 17.07
CA ILE A 32 16.45 15.94 17.98
C ILE A 32 15.69 14.87 17.21
N LYS A 33 14.73 15.27 16.36
CA LYS A 33 13.97 14.34 15.51
C LYS A 33 14.90 13.53 14.59
N ASN A 34 15.92 14.19 14.02
CA ASN A 34 16.89 13.54 13.14
C ASN A 34 17.82 12.58 13.90
N ALA A 35 18.24 12.93 15.11
CA ALA A 35 19.02 12.04 15.97
C ALA A 35 18.23 10.79 16.38
N ILE A 36 16.95 10.95 16.74
CA ILE A 36 16.05 9.83 17.05
C ILE A 36 15.87 8.92 15.83
N PHE A 37 15.68 9.50 14.65
CA PHE A 37 15.57 8.75 13.39
C PHE A 37 16.85 7.93 13.10
N ASN A 38 18.03 8.53 13.27
CA ASN A 38 19.30 7.83 13.11
C ASN A 38 19.50 6.68 14.09
N ILE A 39 19.08 6.83 15.35
CA ILE A 39 19.12 5.76 16.35
C ILE A 39 18.21 4.61 15.93
N LYS A 40 17.01 4.92 15.42
CA LYS A 40 16.03 3.93 14.96
C LYS A 40 16.57 3.12 13.77
N ILE A 41 17.20 3.77 12.79
CA ILE A 41 17.89 3.11 11.66
C ILE A 41 18.99 2.18 12.18
N LYS A 42 19.85 2.64 13.09
CA LYS A 42 20.92 1.79 13.65
C LYS A 42 20.38 0.53 14.31
N LYS A 43 19.32 0.65 15.11
CA LYS A 43 18.67 -0.51 15.74
C LYS A 43 18.10 -1.49 14.71
N PHE A 44 17.48 -0.96 13.65
CA PHE A 44 16.99 -1.77 12.55
C PHE A 44 18.11 -2.54 11.84
N ILE A 45 19.20 -1.85 11.48
CA ILE A 45 20.37 -2.47 10.84
C ILE A 45 20.92 -3.61 11.70
N ILE A 46 21.07 -3.40 13.01
CA ILE A 46 21.55 -4.42 13.95
C ILE A 46 20.61 -5.63 13.94
N ALA A 47 19.30 -5.42 14.12
CA ALA A 47 18.32 -6.51 14.15
C ALA A 47 18.30 -7.33 12.85
N VAL A 48 18.39 -6.67 11.69
CA VAL A 48 18.46 -7.33 10.39
C VAL A 48 19.76 -8.11 10.25
N THR A 49 20.90 -7.50 10.59
CA THR A 49 22.21 -8.14 10.47
C THR A 49 22.33 -9.36 11.37
N GLU A 50 21.93 -9.24 12.64
CA GLU A 50 21.91 -10.37 13.58
C GLU A 50 20.93 -11.46 13.14
N SER A 51 19.79 -11.11 12.53
CA SER A 51 18.86 -12.11 12.02
C SER A 51 19.50 -12.94 10.91
N PHE A 52 20.15 -12.27 9.95
CA PHE A 52 20.82 -12.95 8.84
C PHE A 52 22.08 -13.72 9.28
N ASP A 53 22.82 -13.22 10.26
CA ASP A 53 23.92 -13.95 10.89
C ASP A 53 23.41 -15.18 11.67
N ASN A 54 22.29 -15.07 12.38
CA ASN A 54 21.69 -16.24 13.04
C ASN A 54 21.27 -17.30 12.01
N LEU A 55 20.71 -16.89 10.87
CA LEU A 55 20.30 -17.80 9.80
C LEU A 55 21.48 -18.54 9.18
N SER A 56 22.63 -17.89 8.99
CA SER A 56 23.87 -18.56 8.53
C SER A 56 24.44 -19.54 9.56
N HIS A 57 23.95 -19.53 10.80
CA HIS A 57 24.25 -20.53 11.82
C HIS A 57 23.08 -21.49 12.07
N GLY A 58 22.07 -21.52 11.18
CA GLY A 58 20.88 -22.37 11.29
C GLY A 58 19.90 -21.98 12.40
N LYS A 59 20.03 -20.78 12.97
CA LYS A 59 19.15 -20.27 14.03
C LYS A 59 18.09 -19.35 13.44
N PHE A 60 16.83 -19.64 13.71
CA PHE A 60 15.73 -18.79 13.28
C PHE A 60 15.56 -17.59 14.23
N PRO A 61 15.34 -16.36 13.72
CA PRO A 61 15.10 -15.19 14.55
C PRO A 61 13.87 -15.33 15.46
N GLN A 62 13.90 -14.66 16.61
CA GLN A 62 12.77 -14.66 17.56
C GLN A 62 11.59 -13.86 17.01
N SER A 63 10.36 -14.21 17.43
CA SER A 63 9.13 -13.53 16.98
C SER A 63 9.16 -12.02 17.22
N GLU A 64 9.72 -11.58 18.35
CA GLU A 64 9.85 -10.16 18.70
C GLU A 64 10.75 -9.41 17.68
N THR A 65 11.84 -10.03 17.25
CA THR A 65 12.74 -9.49 16.22
C THR A 65 12.04 -9.43 14.87
N ILE A 66 11.30 -10.48 14.50
CA ILE A 66 10.50 -10.55 13.26
C ILE A 66 9.47 -9.42 13.24
N GLU A 67 8.73 -9.23 14.33
CA GLU A 67 7.74 -8.15 14.48
C GLU A 67 8.38 -6.76 14.40
N PHE A 68 9.50 -6.56 15.08
CA PHE A 68 10.26 -5.33 15.01
C PHE A 68 10.71 -5.02 13.57
N ILE A 69 11.24 -6.00 12.85
CA ILE A 69 11.66 -5.84 11.46
C ILE A 69 10.45 -5.48 10.57
N CYS A 70 9.35 -6.23 10.67
CA CYS A 70 8.13 -5.97 9.89
C CYS A 70 7.58 -4.55 10.13
N LEU A 71 7.51 -4.11 11.39
CA LEU A 71 7.02 -2.78 11.76
C LEU A 71 7.84 -1.64 11.16
N ASN A 72 9.13 -1.86 10.93
CA ASN A 72 10.03 -0.86 10.37
C ASN A 72 10.03 -0.88 8.84
N ILE A 73 10.04 -2.07 8.23
CA ILE A 73 9.91 -2.24 6.78
C ILE A 73 8.60 -1.62 6.26
N ASN A 74 7.49 -1.76 7.01
CA ASN A 74 6.20 -1.17 6.63
C ASN A 74 6.16 0.36 6.70
N LYS A 75 7.08 1.00 7.42
CA LYS A 75 7.07 2.45 7.66
C LYS A 75 8.07 3.21 6.78
N ASP A 76 9.04 2.52 6.19
CA ASP A 76 10.19 3.14 5.55
C ASP A 76 10.71 2.29 4.39
N LYS A 77 10.69 2.87 3.18
CA LYS A 77 11.14 2.20 1.95
C LYS A 77 12.64 1.89 1.98
N GLU A 78 13.47 2.75 2.56
CA GLU A 78 14.92 2.50 2.62
C GLU A 78 15.23 1.31 3.54
N MET A 79 14.47 1.17 4.63
CA MET A 79 14.57 0.00 5.51
C MET A 79 14.12 -1.28 4.80
N LYS A 80 13.07 -1.20 3.97
CA LYS A 80 12.62 -2.30 3.11
C LYS A 80 13.73 -2.73 2.14
N ASP A 81 14.28 -1.78 1.39
CA ASP A 81 15.30 -2.05 0.37
C ASP A 81 16.58 -2.63 1.00
N LEU A 82 17.00 -2.11 2.16
CA LEU A 82 18.13 -2.64 2.92
C LEU A 82 17.91 -4.11 3.33
N PHE A 83 16.72 -4.44 3.82
CA PHE A 83 16.41 -5.81 4.24
C PHE A 83 16.50 -6.80 3.08
N TYR A 84 15.87 -6.50 1.93
CA TYR A 84 15.90 -7.41 0.78
C TYR A 84 17.29 -7.51 0.16
N LYS A 85 18.07 -6.43 0.14
CA LYS A 85 19.47 -6.48 -0.29
C LYS A 85 20.28 -7.45 0.59
N LYS A 86 20.10 -7.40 1.91
CA LYS A 86 20.78 -8.30 2.84
C LYS A 86 20.34 -9.76 2.65
N ALA A 87 19.06 -9.97 2.37
CA ALA A 87 18.54 -11.29 2.06
C ALA A 87 19.18 -11.89 0.80
N GLU A 88 19.33 -11.09 -0.26
CA GLU A 88 19.96 -11.50 -1.51
C GLU A 88 21.43 -11.90 -1.31
N GLU A 89 22.19 -11.13 -0.53
CA GLU A 89 23.58 -11.46 -0.17
C GLU A 89 23.69 -12.86 0.46
N VAL A 90 22.76 -13.21 1.36
CA VAL A 90 22.77 -14.50 2.08
C VAL A 90 22.21 -15.64 1.24
N LEU A 91 21.23 -15.40 0.37
CA LEU A 91 20.66 -16.43 -0.50
C LEU A 91 21.63 -16.98 -1.55
N THR A 92 22.75 -16.29 -1.80
CA THR A 92 23.84 -16.81 -2.64
C THR A 92 24.67 -17.91 -1.97
N ASP A 93 24.48 -18.12 -0.66
CA ASP A 93 25.10 -19.19 0.13
C ASP A 93 24.14 -20.40 0.23
N THR A 94 24.51 -21.52 -0.39
CA THR A 94 23.64 -22.69 -0.59
C THR A 94 23.30 -23.45 0.69
N ASP A 95 24.10 -23.32 1.75
CA ASP A 95 23.95 -24.16 2.95
C ASP A 95 22.75 -23.74 3.82
N HIS A 96 22.30 -22.48 3.69
CA HIS A 96 21.26 -21.89 4.53
C HIS A 96 20.09 -21.28 3.73
N GLU A 97 19.99 -21.63 2.46
CA GLU A 97 18.97 -21.13 1.54
C GLU A 97 17.55 -21.44 2.03
N THR A 98 17.32 -22.64 2.57
CA THR A 98 15.97 -23.08 3.02
C THR A 98 15.48 -22.30 4.23
N ILE A 99 16.32 -22.10 5.26
CA ILE A 99 15.94 -21.37 6.47
C ILE A 99 15.79 -19.87 6.18
N THR A 100 16.63 -19.34 5.29
CA THR A 100 16.55 -17.96 4.82
C THR A 100 15.27 -17.70 4.04
N ARG A 101 14.89 -18.59 3.11
CA ARG A 101 13.59 -18.51 2.42
C ARG A 101 12.41 -18.54 3.39
N LYS A 102 12.44 -19.45 4.38
CA LYS A 102 11.39 -19.51 5.41
C LYS A 102 11.26 -18.20 6.19
N PHE A 103 12.39 -17.56 6.54
CA PHE A 103 12.38 -16.26 7.21
C PHE A 103 11.81 -15.16 6.30
N MET A 104 12.20 -15.14 5.02
CA MET A 104 11.65 -14.21 4.04
C MET A 104 10.14 -14.37 3.87
N ASP A 105 9.65 -15.61 3.80
CA ASP A 105 8.22 -15.91 3.69
C ASP A 105 7.46 -15.42 4.92
N GLU A 106 8.01 -15.61 6.13
CA GLU A 106 7.38 -15.14 7.36
C GLU A 106 7.32 -13.60 7.46
N ILE A 107 8.40 -12.93 7.07
CA ILE A 107 8.45 -11.47 6.96
C ILE A 107 7.44 -10.97 5.93
N ASN A 108 7.41 -11.56 4.73
CA ASN A 108 6.48 -11.18 3.66
C ASN A 108 5.02 -11.37 4.09
N ASN A 109 4.69 -12.52 4.71
CA ASN A 109 3.36 -12.79 5.22
C ASN A 109 2.94 -11.76 6.27
N LYS A 110 3.81 -11.42 7.22
CA LYS A 110 3.50 -10.43 8.28
C LYS A 110 3.44 -8.99 7.75
N ILE A 111 4.29 -8.61 6.80
CA ILE A 111 4.22 -7.31 6.11
C ILE A 111 2.88 -7.16 5.40
N ASN A 112 2.47 -8.20 4.67
CA ASN A 112 1.22 -8.21 3.93
C ASN A 112 0.00 -8.25 4.89
N HIS A 113 0.07 -8.91 6.05
CA HIS A 113 -1.08 -8.92 6.97
C HIS A 113 -1.27 -7.66 7.83
N ASN A 114 -0.33 -6.71 7.86
CA ASN A 114 -0.32 -5.56 8.78
C ASN A 114 -0.63 -4.18 8.17
N VAL A 115 -0.98 -4.10 6.88
CA VAL A 115 -1.53 -2.84 6.36
C VAL A 115 -3.00 -2.76 6.80
N SER A 116 -3.30 -1.81 7.68
CA SER A 116 -4.68 -1.43 7.97
C SER A 116 -5.26 -0.83 6.69
N PHE A 117 -6.15 -1.57 6.04
CA PHE A 117 -6.89 -1.08 4.88
C PHE A 117 -7.88 0.01 5.31
N ILE A 118 -7.38 1.23 5.54
CA ILE A 118 -8.18 2.38 5.91
C ILE A 118 -8.90 2.85 4.65
N TYR A 119 -10.23 2.77 4.68
CA TYR A 119 -11.09 3.27 3.60
C TYR A 119 -11.56 4.69 3.93
N GLU A 120 -11.45 5.58 2.95
CA GLU A 120 -11.97 6.94 2.99
C GLU A 120 -12.94 7.12 1.82
N ASP A 121 -14.04 7.87 2.00
CA ASP A 121 -15.02 8.12 0.93
C ASP A 121 -14.55 9.19 -0.07
N SER A 122 -13.56 10.00 0.30
CA SER A 122 -12.91 11.02 -0.53
C SER A 122 -11.65 10.48 -1.20
N TYR A 123 -11.14 11.21 -2.20
CA TYR A 123 -9.81 10.97 -2.74
C TYR A 123 -8.74 11.38 -1.73
N SER A 124 -7.74 10.52 -1.54
CA SER A 124 -6.45 10.86 -0.92
C SER A 124 -5.33 10.12 -1.66
N ASP A 125 -4.14 10.71 -1.70
CA ASP A 125 -2.97 10.06 -2.29
C ASP A 125 -2.62 8.78 -1.51
N ASP A 126 -2.81 8.80 -0.19
CA ASP A 126 -2.65 7.64 0.69
C ASP A 126 -3.57 6.48 0.29
N LEU A 127 -4.85 6.74 -0.01
CA LEU A 127 -5.79 5.71 -0.48
C LEU A 127 -5.38 5.16 -1.84
N ASN A 128 -4.89 6.01 -2.74
CA ASN A 128 -4.43 5.60 -4.06
C ASN A 128 -3.15 4.73 -4.00
N ASP A 129 -2.23 5.06 -3.10
CA ASP A 129 -1.01 4.29 -2.85
C ASP A 129 -1.34 2.96 -2.19
N LEU A 130 -2.29 2.95 -1.25
CA LEU A 130 -2.78 1.75 -0.59
C LEU A 130 -3.40 0.76 -1.59
N ILE A 131 -4.20 1.24 -2.55
CA ILE A 131 -4.71 0.44 -3.67
C ILE A 131 -3.56 -0.16 -4.48
N THR A 132 -2.52 0.62 -4.76
CA THR A 132 -1.35 0.14 -5.53
C THR A 132 -0.62 -0.99 -4.81
N ILE A 133 -0.41 -0.84 -3.50
CA ILE A 133 0.29 -1.82 -2.66
C ILE A 133 -0.44 -3.18 -2.66
N THR A 134 -1.78 -3.18 -2.72
CA THR A 134 -2.57 -4.43 -2.74
C THR A 134 -2.27 -5.32 -3.95
N ALA A 135 -1.69 -4.80 -5.03
CA ALA A 135 -1.26 -5.62 -6.17
C ALA A 135 -0.18 -6.65 -5.80
N SER A 136 0.58 -6.40 -4.73
CA SER A 136 1.67 -7.28 -4.24
C SER A 136 1.20 -8.37 -3.27
N TYR A 137 -0.07 -8.36 -2.87
CA TYR A 137 -0.62 -9.30 -1.89
C TYR A 137 -1.01 -10.60 -2.59
N ASP A 138 -1.08 -11.70 -1.83
CA ASP A 138 -1.58 -12.97 -2.34
C ASP A 138 -2.94 -12.77 -3.03
N ILE A 139 -3.12 -13.41 -4.19
CA ILE A 139 -4.34 -13.33 -5.00
C ILE A 139 -5.60 -13.73 -4.21
N LYS A 140 -5.45 -14.63 -3.23
CA LYS A 140 -6.50 -15.12 -2.33
C LYS A 140 -6.60 -14.33 -1.03
N ASP A 141 -5.82 -13.27 -0.83
CA ASP A 141 -5.92 -12.43 0.37
C ASP A 141 -7.31 -11.76 0.43
N GLU A 142 -8.16 -12.26 1.33
CA GLU A 142 -9.54 -11.82 1.47
C GLU A 142 -9.64 -10.36 1.89
N LYS A 143 -8.72 -9.87 2.72
CA LYS A 143 -8.74 -8.48 3.20
C LYS A 143 -8.39 -7.50 2.08
N ALA A 144 -7.38 -7.82 1.28
CA ALA A 144 -7.01 -7.02 0.11
C ALA A 144 -8.14 -7.02 -0.92
N ASN A 145 -8.77 -8.18 -1.15
CA ASN A 145 -9.90 -8.32 -2.06
C ASN A 145 -11.11 -7.50 -1.57
N GLU A 146 -11.47 -7.57 -0.28
CA GLU A 146 -12.58 -6.81 0.29
C GLU A 146 -12.33 -5.30 0.27
N PHE A 147 -11.11 -4.87 0.61
CA PHE A 147 -10.70 -3.46 0.53
C PHE A 147 -10.86 -2.92 -0.90
N LEU A 148 -10.35 -3.64 -1.90
CA LEU A 148 -10.47 -3.24 -3.30
C LEU A 148 -11.93 -3.16 -3.75
N LEU A 149 -12.79 -4.11 -3.34
CA LEU A 149 -14.22 -4.07 -3.63
C LEU A 149 -14.91 -2.86 -2.99
N ASN A 150 -14.48 -2.43 -1.80
CA ASN A 150 -14.97 -1.20 -1.17
C ASN A 150 -14.50 0.06 -1.91
N CYS A 151 -13.26 0.11 -2.40
CA CYS A 151 -12.76 1.21 -3.21
C CYS A 151 -13.57 1.45 -4.50
N LEU A 152 -14.21 0.42 -5.07
CA LEU A 152 -15.10 0.57 -6.22
C LEU A 152 -16.36 1.40 -5.91
N LYS A 153 -16.72 1.55 -4.64
CA LYS A 153 -17.89 2.34 -4.19
C LYS A 153 -17.53 3.80 -3.89
N ASN A 154 -16.24 4.15 -3.84
CA ASN A 154 -15.73 5.48 -3.51
C ASN A 154 -16.33 6.59 -4.41
N ASN A 155 -16.34 7.84 -3.94
CA ASN A 155 -16.90 8.98 -4.70
C ASN A 155 -15.97 9.48 -5.82
N SER A 156 -14.66 9.29 -5.70
CA SER A 156 -13.68 9.65 -6.71
C SER A 156 -13.64 8.62 -7.85
N LYS A 157 -13.89 9.10 -9.07
CA LYS A 157 -13.73 8.29 -10.30
C LYS A 157 -12.33 7.66 -10.36
N ARG A 158 -11.28 8.43 -10.06
CA ARG A 158 -9.89 7.98 -10.10
C ARG A 158 -9.64 6.78 -9.19
N ILE A 159 -10.16 6.80 -7.96
CA ILE A 159 -10.06 5.68 -7.02
C ILE A 159 -10.76 4.44 -7.56
N ARG A 160 -12.00 4.60 -8.07
CA ARG A 160 -12.76 3.49 -8.64
C ARG A 160 -12.02 2.86 -9.83
N THR A 161 -11.51 3.66 -10.75
CA THR A 161 -10.81 3.16 -11.95
C THR A 161 -9.50 2.46 -11.57
N HIS A 162 -8.76 3.01 -10.61
CA HIS A 162 -7.51 2.41 -10.13
C HIS A 162 -7.75 1.07 -9.42
N ALA A 163 -8.72 1.01 -8.51
CA ALA A 163 -9.09 -0.24 -7.83
C ALA A 163 -9.51 -1.32 -8.81
N PHE A 164 -10.33 -0.99 -9.82
CA PHE A 164 -10.75 -1.94 -10.85
C PHE A 164 -9.57 -2.49 -11.67
N SER A 165 -8.61 -1.61 -12.01
CA SER A 165 -7.37 -2.00 -12.70
C SER A 165 -6.54 -2.98 -11.87
N VAL A 166 -6.39 -2.71 -10.56
CA VAL A 166 -5.62 -3.58 -9.64
C VAL A 166 -6.32 -4.93 -9.43
N ILE A 167 -7.65 -4.97 -9.27
CA ILE A 167 -8.40 -6.23 -9.20
C ILE A 167 -8.15 -7.08 -10.46
N SER A 168 -8.18 -6.43 -11.63
CA SER A 168 -7.93 -7.10 -12.92
C SER A 168 -6.49 -7.60 -13.05
N LEU A 169 -5.51 -6.91 -12.45
CA LEU A 169 -4.11 -7.32 -12.42
C LEU A 169 -3.88 -8.49 -11.47
N ARG A 170 -4.53 -8.49 -10.31
CA ARG A 170 -4.48 -9.60 -9.33
C ARG A 170 -4.99 -10.89 -9.95
N GLY A 171 -6.03 -10.82 -10.79
CA GLY A 171 -6.51 -11.97 -11.55
C GLY A 171 -7.35 -12.96 -10.73
N ASP A 172 -7.77 -12.60 -9.51
CA ASP A 172 -8.73 -13.40 -8.75
C ASP A 172 -10.10 -13.31 -9.41
N ILE A 173 -10.57 -14.45 -9.92
CA ILE A 173 -11.79 -14.50 -10.72
C ILE A 173 -13.03 -14.15 -9.89
N ASN A 174 -13.08 -14.59 -8.63
CA ASN A 174 -14.22 -14.34 -7.75
C ASN A 174 -14.34 -12.86 -7.38
N THR A 175 -13.22 -12.22 -7.06
CA THR A 175 -13.16 -10.78 -6.77
C THR A 175 -13.45 -9.98 -8.02
N PHE A 176 -12.90 -10.37 -9.17
CA PHE A 176 -13.20 -9.70 -10.43
C PHE A 176 -14.68 -9.79 -10.79
N ALA A 177 -15.31 -10.96 -10.66
CA ALA A 177 -16.76 -11.13 -10.85
C ALA A 177 -17.57 -10.14 -9.99
N LYS A 178 -17.26 -10.04 -8.70
CA LYS A 178 -17.89 -9.08 -7.79
C LYS A 178 -17.59 -7.63 -8.19
N ALA A 179 -16.38 -7.34 -8.64
CA ALA A 179 -15.98 -6.01 -9.07
C ALA A 179 -16.79 -5.53 -10.27
N VAL A 180 -17.03 -6.39 -11.26
CA VAL A 180 -17.89 -6.06 -12.41
C VAL A 180 -19.31 -5.78 -11.91
N VAL A 181 -19.85 -6.57 -10.99
CA VAL A 181 -21.17 -6.31 -10.37
C VAL A 181 -21.20 -4.96 -9.65
N ILE A 182 -20.25 -4.67 -8.76
CA ILE A 182 -20.24 -3.43 -7.97
C ILE A 182 -20.08 -2.20 -8.86
N THR A 183 -19.25 -2.29 -9.90
CA THR A 183 -19.10 -1.19 -10.84
C THR A 183 -20.36 -0.96 -11.68
N CYS A 184 -21.29 -1.92 -11.78
CA CYS A 184 -22.56 -1.78 -12.51
C CYS A 184 -23.36 -0.55 -12.07
N ASP A 185 -23.40 -0.29 -10.77
CA ASP A 185 -24.19 0.80 -10.19
C ASP A 185 -23.59 2.20 -10.47
N LYS A 186 -22.31 2.28 -10.87
CA LYS A 186 -21.59 3.53 -11.19
C LYS A 186 -20.95 3.52 -12.61
N LEU A 187 -21.48 2.69 -13.51
CA LEU A 187 -20.94 2.43 -14.85
C LEU A 187 -20.89 3.63 -15.82
N ALA A 188 -21.53 4.76 -15.49
CA ALA A 188 -21.41 5.98 -16.30
C ALA A 188 -19.93 6.43 -16.43
N ASP A 189 -19.08 6.00 -15.50
CA ASP A 189 -17.69 6.43 -15.45
C ASP A 189 -16.72 5.62 -16.31
N TYR A 190 -17.09 4.42 -16.78
CA TYR A 190 -16.19 3.52 -17.49
C TYR A 190 -16.48 3.46 -19.00
N SER A 191 -15.41 3.45 -19.79
CA SER A 191 -15.47 3.24 -21.23
C SER A 191 -15.61 1.76 -21.59
N PHE A 192 -16.10 1.49 -22.80
CA PHE A 192 -16.22 0.14 -23.35
C PHE A 192 -14.86 -0.59 -23.38
N GLU A 193 -13.80 0.12 -23.78
CA GLU A 193 -12.46 -0.43 -23.91
C GLU A 193 -11.82 -0.78 -22.57
N GLU A 194 -12.11 -0.05 -21.49
CA GLU A 194 -11.60 -0.37 -20.15
C GLU A 194 -12.15 -1.71 -19.64
N ILE A 195 -13.47 -1.92 -19.81
CA ILE A 195 -14.12 -3.17 -19.40
C ILE A 195 -13.59 -4.33 -20.25
N LYS A 196 -13.51 -4.15 -21.57
CA LYS A 196 -13.01 -5.17 -22.50
C LYS A 196 -11.54 -5.53 -22.24
N THR A 197 -10.69 -4.53 -21.99
CA THR A 197 -9.28 -4.72 -21.65
C THR A 197 -9.12 -5.50 -20.35
N ALA A 198 -9.91 -5.18 -19.33
CA ALA A 198 -9.91 -5.90 -18.06
C ALA A 198 -10.31 -7.38 -18.23
N LEU A 199 -11.38 -7.64 -18.98
CA LEU A 199 -11.84 -9.00 -19.29
C LEU A 199 -10.79 -9.81 -20.07
N ASN A 200 -10.01 -9.17 -20.93
CA ASN A 200 -8.94 -9.82 -21.69
C ASN A 200 -7.71 -10.21 -20.86
N LYS A 201 -7.55 -9.70 -19.64
CA LYS A 201 -6.43 -10.08 -18.76
C LYS A 201 -6.55 -11.50 -18.22
N PHE A 202 -7.75 -12.08 -18.25
CA PHE A 202 -7.99 -13.45 -17.80
C PHE A 202 -7.70 -14.44 -18.93
N LYS A 203 -6.66 -15.26 -18.74
CA LYS A 203 -6.22 -16.27 -19.74
C LYS A 203 -7.27 -17.36 -19.98
N ASP A 204 -8.04 -17.74 -18.97
CA ASP A 204 -9.11 -18.73 -19.11
C ASP A 204 -10.49 -18.08 -19.15
N ARG A 205 -10.91 -17.71 -20.36
CA ARG A 205 -12.24 -17.12 -20.62
C ARG A 205 -13.38 -18.04 -20.17
N LYS A 206 -13.19 -19.37 -20.18
CA LYS A 206 -14.27 -20.32 -19.89
C LYS A 206 -14.75 -20.21 -18.45
N ILE A 207 -13.87 -19.83 -17.52
CA ILE A 207 -14.22 -19.66 -16.11
C ILE A 207 -15.09 -18.40 -15.92
N LEU A 208 -14.92 -17.38 -16.76
CA LEU A 208 -15.71 -16.16 -16.69
C LEU A 208 -17.11 -16.30 -17.32
N LEU A 209 -17.28 -17.20 -18.30
CA LEU A 209 -18.53 -17.36 -19.06
C LEU A 209 -19.81 -17.44 -18.19
N PRO A 210 -19.88 -18.28 -17.13
CA PRO A 210 -21.11 -18.40 -16.33
C PRO A 210 -21.45 -17.10 -15.60
N VAL A 211 -20.44 -16.43 -15.05
CA VAL A 211 -20.58 -15.16 -14.33
C VAL A 211 -21.02 -14.05 -15.27
N LEU A 212 -20.34 -13.91 -16.41
CA LEU A 212 -20.63 -12.84 -17.38
C LEU A 212 -21.99 -13.02 -18.04
N LYS A 213 -22.42 -14.27 -18.29
CA LYS A 213 -23.76 -14.56 -18.83
C LYS A 213 -24.85 -14.16 -17.83
N ARG A 214 -24.70 -14.57 -16.57
CA ARG A 214 -25.60 -14.16 -15.48
C ARG A 214 -25.67 -12.64 -15.34
N LEU A 215 -24.51 -11.99 -15.33
CA LEU A 215 -24.40 -10.53 -15.21
C LEU A 215 -25.07 -9.79 -16.38
N LYS A 216 -24.92 -10.27 -17.62
CA LYS A 216 -25.59 -9.73 -18.81
C LYS A 216 -27.12 -9.81 -18.69
N ASP A 217 -27.61 -10.90 -18.13
CA ASP A 217 -29.05 -11.16 -18.02
C ASP A 217 -29.68 -10.38 -16.85
N GLU A 218 -28.94 -10.19 -15.74
CA GLU A 218 -29.39 -9.48 -14.53
C GLU A 218 -29.15 -7.95 -14.56
N THR A 219 -28.27 -7.43 -15.42
CA THR A 219 -27.97 -5.99 -15.47
C THR A 219 -29.01 -5.19 -16.27
N ASP A 220 -29.50 -4.10 -15.69
CA ASP A 220 -30.33 -3.10 -16.37
C ASP A 220 -29.48 -2.09 -17.19
N ASN A 221 -28.16 -2.12 -17.04
CA ASN A 221 -27.27 -1.22 -17.77
C ASN A 221 -27.07 -1.69 -19.21
N ILE A 222 -27.73 -1.00 -20.15
CA ILE A 222 -27.69 -1.33 -21.59
C ILE A 222 -26.26 -1.38 -22.14
N LYS A 223 -25.37 -0.45 -21.72
CA LYS A 223 -23.99 -0.38 -22.22
C LYS A 223 -23.17 -1.60 -21.79
N LEU A 224 -23.30 -2.02 -20.53
CA LEU A 224 -22.64 -3.23 -20.05
C LEU A 224 -23.24 -4.48 -20.70
N LYS A 225 -24.57 -4.55 -20.81
CA LYS A 225 -25.24 -5.67 -21.47
C LYS A 225 -24.73 -5.90 -22.90
N LEU A 226 -24.54 -4.82 -23.66
CA LEU A 226 -23.92 -4.86 -24.99
C LEU A 226 -22.45 -5.28 -24.94
N THR A 227 -21.66 -4.72 -24.02
CA THR A 227 -20.23 -5.07 -23.86
C THR A 227 -20.03 -6.55 -23.51
N LEU A 228 -20.82 -7.07 -22.58
CA LEU A 228 -20.79 -8.48 -22.19
C LEU A 228 -21.27 -9.37 -23.32
N ARG A 229 -22.32 -8.98 -24.05
CA ARG A 229 -22.76 -9.71 -25.25
C ARG A 229 -21.62 -9.82 -26.26
N ASP A 230 -21.02 -8.69 -26.63
CA ASP A 230 -19.95 -8.65 -27.65
C ASP A 230 -18.71 -9.45 -27.22
N TYR A 231 -18.39 -9.46 -25.92
CA TYR A 231 -17.30 -10.28 -25.38
C TYR A 231 -17.63 -11.79 -25.33
N LEU A 232 -18.87 -12.15 -24.99
CA LEU A 232 -19.34 -13.53 -24.94
C LEU A 232 -19.47 -14.16 -26.34
N GLU A 233 -19.69 -13.33 -27.36
CA GLU A 233 -19.82 -13.73 -28.77
C GLU A 233 -18.48 -13.71 -29.53
N SER A 234 -17.40 -13.15 -28.92
CA SER A 234 -16.03 -13.10 -29.48
C SER A 234 -15.15 -14.28 -29.07
#